data_AF-A0A2X3KJ32-F1
#
_entry.id   AF-A0A2X3KJ32-F1
#
_cell.length_a   1.000
_cell.length_b   1.000
_cell.length_c   1.000
_cell.angle_alpha   90.00
_cell.angle_beta   90.00
_cell.angle_gamma   90.00
#
_symmetry.space_group_name_H-M   'P 1'
#
loop_
_entity.id
_entity.type
_entity.pdbx_description
1 polymer ?
#
loop_
_entity_poly.entity_id
_entity_poly.type
_entity_poly.pdbx_seq_one_letter_code
_entity_poly.pdbx_strand_id
1 'polypeptide(L)'
;MIFTSSCCDNLSIDEIIERAEKGDCEAQYIVGFYYNRDSAIDSPDDEKAFYWLKLAAEQGHCEAQYSLGQKYTEDKSRHKDNEQAIFWLKKAALQGHTFASNALGWTLDRGEAPQL
;
A
#
# COMPACT_ATOMS: atom_id res chain seq x y z
N MET A 1 24.38 -9.39 -7.26
CA MET A 1 24.57 -8.54 -8.45
C MET A 1 23.26 -7.76 -8.57
N ILE A 2 23.16 -6.50 -8.15
CA ILE A 2 23.50 -5.24 -8.84
C ILE A 2 23.63 -4.16 -7.71
N PHE A 3 24.80 -3.54 -7.48
CA PHE A 3 25.15 -2.09 -7.67
C PHE A 3 24.13 -1.10 -7.05
N THR A 4 24.43 -0.16 -6.13
CA THR A 4 25.50 0.85 -6.10
C THR A 4 25.70 1.51 -4.71
N SER A 5 26.94 1.89 -4.41
CA SER A 5 27.42 2.72 -3.28
C SER A 5 26.52 3.90 -2.86
N SER A 6 26.04 3.89 -1.61
CA SER A 6 26.09 5.00 -0.63
C SER A 6 25.37 4.61 0.67
N CYS A 7 26.12 4.22 1.71
CA CYS A 7 25.72 4.00 3.13
C CYS A 7 24.43 3.24 3.52
N CYS A 8 23.62 2.68 2.62
CA CYS A 8 22.27 2.18 2.96
C CYS A 8 21.99 0.68 2.72
N ASP A 9 22.99 -0.17 2.47
CA ASP A 9 22.72 -1.55 2.01
C ASP A 9 22.68 -2.63 3.12
N ASN A 10 22.34 -2.30 4.36
CA ASN A 10 22.02 -3.32 5.38
C ASN A 10 21.25 -2.77 6.59
N LEU A 11 20.24 -1.92 6.36
CA LEU A 11 19.37 -1.51 7.46
C LEU A 11 18.53 -2.70 7.92
N SER A 12 18.64 -3.04 9.20
CA SER A 12 17.77 -4.00 9.87
C SER A 12 16.33 -3.50 9.88
N ILE A 13 15.35 -4.41 9.98
CA ILE A 13 13.94 -4.02 10.06
C ILE A 13 13.68 -3.05 11.23
N ASP A 14 14.43 -3.19 12.33
CA ASP A 14 14.33 -2.32 13.50
C ASP A 14 14.76 -0.87 13.20
N GLU A 15 15.84 -0.68 12.43
CA GLU A 15 16.28 0.66 12.00
C GLU A 15 15.30 1.29 11.00
N ILE A 16 14.65 0.48 10.16
CA ILE A 16 13.61 0.96 9.24
C ILE A 16 12.36 1.37 10.04
N ILE A 17 11.98 0.63 11.09
CA ILE A 17 10.88 1.02 11.99
C ILE A 17 11.20 2.36 12.68
N GLU A 18 12.41 2.54 13.19
CA GLU A 18 12.80 3.81 13.82
C GLU A 18 12.67 5.00 12.84
N ARG A 19 13.06 4.80 11.57
CA ARG A 19 12.88 5.81 10.52
C ARG A 19 11.41 6.06 10.20
N ALA A 20 10.60 5.01 10.13
CA ALA A 20 9.17 5.09 9.87
C ALA A 20 8.44 5.89 10.97
N GLU A 21 8.82 5.68 12.23
CA GLU A 21 8.33 6.43 13.40
C GLU A 21 8.72 7.91 13.35
N LYS A 22 9.89 8.24 12.79
CA LYS A 22 10.33 9.62 12.53
C LYS A 22 9.62 10.28 11.34
N GLY A 23 8.74 9.56 10.65
CA GLY A 23 7.93 10.10 9.55
C GLY A 23 8.50 9.85 8.15
N ASP A 24 9.56 9.06 8.00
CA ASP A 24 10.12 8.73 6.68
C ASP A 24 9.11 7.90 5.86
N CYS A 25 8.60 8.47 4.76
CA CYS A 25 7.53 7.86 3.98
C CYS A 25 7.94 6.56 3.28
N GLU A 26 9.20 6.44 2.85
CA GLU A 26 9.74 5.23 2.22
C GLU A 26 9.88 4.14 3.29
N ALA A 27 10.41 4.50 4.46
CA ALA A 27 10.51 3.56 5.58
C ALA A 27 9.13 3.05 6.02
N GLN A 28 8.12 3.93 6.12
CA GLN A 28 6.74 3.52 6.42
C GLN A 28 6.19 2.55 5.37
N TYR A 29 6.44 2.80 4.08
CA TYR A 29 6.05 1.87 3.02
C TYR A 29 6.74 0.51 3.19
N ILE A 30 8.05 0.48 3.43
CA ILE A 30 8.82 -0.75 3.62
C ILE A 30 8.32 -1.55 4.82
N VAL A 31 8.05 -0.90 5.96
CA VAL A 31 7.48 -1.55 7.15
C VAL A 31 6.09 -2.10 6.86
N GLY A 32 5.25 -1.31 6.18
CA GLY A 32 3.91 -1.75 5.77
C GLY A 32 3.96 -2.97 4.85
N PHE A 33 4.87 -2.97 3.88
CA PHE A 33 5.09 -4.09 2.97
C PHE A 33 5.64 -5.32 3.69
N TYR A 34 6.56 -5.13 4.65
CA TYR A 34 7.13 -6.20 5.46
C TYR A 34 6.05 -6.97 6.22
N TYR A 35 5.17 -6.26 6.93
CA TYR A 35 4.05 -6.89 7.63
C TYR A 35 3.04 -7.54 6.68
N ASN A 36 2.86 -6.98 5.46
CA ASN A 36 1.88 -7.48 4.50
C ASN A 36 2.26 -8.80 3.83
N ARG A 37 3.55 -9.09 3.68
CA ARG A 37 4.06 -10.17 2.83
C ARG A 37 3.63 -11.57 3.28
N ASP A 38 3.53 -11.79 4.59
CA ASP A 38 3.20 -13.09 5.19
C ASP A 38 2.00 -12.99 6.16
N SER A 39 1.31 -11.84 6.22
CA SER A 39 0.14 -11.67 7.07
C SER A 39 -1.06 -12.44 6.53
N ALA A 40 -1.70 -13.23 7.39
CA ALA A 40 -3.05 -13.69 7.10
C ALA A 40 -4.02 -12.49 7.09
N ILE A 41 -5.05 -12.56 6.24
CA ILE A 41 -6.12 -11.56 6.18
C ILE A 41 -6.70 -11.37 7.59
N ASP A 42 -6.88 -10.10 8.00
CA ASP A 42 -7.38 -9.70 9.33
C ASP A 42 -6.53 -10.16 10.52
N SER A 43 -5.28 -10.58 10.29
CA SER A 43 -4.32 -10.83 11.38
C SER A 43 -3.80 -9.52 11.98
N PRO A 44 -3.25 -9.53 13.21
CA PRO A 44 -2.64 -8.34 13.82
C PRO A 44 -1.55 -7.70 12.95
N ASP A 45 -0.85 -8.49 12.12
CA ASP A 45 0.16 -7.97 11.21
C ASP A 45 -0.46 -7.35 9.94
N ASP A 46 -1.62 -7.85 9.48
CA ASP A 46 -2.39 -7.18 8.43
C ASP A 46 -2.84 -5.77 8.86
N GLU A 47 -3.25 -5.62 10.12
CA GLU A 47 -3.61 -4.32 10.70
C GLU A 47 -2.42 -3.36 10.75
N LYS A 48 -1.25 -3.84 11.18
CA LYS A 48 -0.02 -3.04 11.20
C LYS A 48 0.38 -2.64 9.79
N ALA A 49 0.33 -3.58 8.84
CA ALA A 49 0.60 -3.32 7.44
C ALA A 49 -0.33 -2.22 6.92
N PHE A 50 -1.63 -2.32 7.19
CA PHE A 50 -2.61 -1.31 6.80
C PHE A 50 -2.30 0.06 7.41
N TYR A 51 -1.95 0.13 8.69
CA TYR A 51 -1.58 1.37 9.38
C TYR A 51 -0.37 2.05 8.73
N TRP A 52 0.72 1.32 8.52
CA TRP A 52 1.95 1.87 7.96
C TRP A 52 1.80 2.28 6.48
N LEU A 53 1.11 1.45 5.68
CA LEU A 53 0.79 1.79 4.31
C LEU A 53 -0.08 3.05 4.22
N LYS A 54 -1.03 3.22 5.14
CA LYS A 54 -1.88 4.41 5.20
C LYS A 54 -1.08 5.67 5.48
N LEU A 55 -0.17 5.64 6.46
CA LEU A 55 0.72 6.78 6.75
C LEU A 55 1.55 7.17 5.52
N ALA A 56 2.20 6.20 4.88
CA ALA A 56 3.00 6.46 3.68
C ALA A 56 2.14 7.00 2.52
N ALA A 57 0.94 6.44 2.32
CA ALA A 57 0.01 6.86 1.28
C ALA A 57 -0.50 8.30 1.48
N GLU A 58 -0.78 8.68 2.73
CA GLU A 58 -1.16 10.05 3.13
C GLU A 58 -0.05 11.07 2.87
N GLN A 59 1.22 10.65 3.00
CA GLN A 59 2.38 11.45 2.63
C GLN A 59 2.63 11.54 1.10
N GLY A 60 1.82 10.87 0.29
CA GLY A 60 1.92 10.92 -1.17
C GLY A 60 2.70 9.76 -1.80
N HIS A 61 3.18 8.80 -1.01
CA HIS A 61 3.97 7.69 -1.54
C HIS A 61 3.16 6.84 -2.51
N CYS A 62 3.60 6.79 -3.77
CA CYS A 62 2.87 6.19 -4.88
C CYS A 62 2.58 4.69 -4.68
N GLU A 63 3.59 3.87 -4.35
CA GLU A 63 3.40 2.42 -4.12
C GLU A 63 2.52 2.12 -2.91
N ALA A 64 2.61 2.93 -1.85
CA ALA A 64 1.78 2.79 -0.67
C ALA A 64 0.31 3.09 -0.98
N GLN A 65 0.02 4.11 -1.79
CA GLN A 65 -1.34 4.40 -2.26
C GLN A 65 -1.91 3.24 -3.07
N TYR A 66 -1.12 2.65 -3.97
CA TYR A 66 -1.52 1.46 -4.71
C TYR A 66 -1.79 0.28 -3.77
N SER A 67 -0.85 -0.03 -2.88
CA SER A 67 -0.95 -1.15 -1.94
C SER A 67 -2.17 -1.01 -1.01
N LEU A 68 -2.42 0.21 -0.52
CA LEU A 68 -3.59 0.52 0.29
C LEU A 68 -4.88 0.36 -0.51
N GLY A 69 -4.90 0.84 -1.77
CA GLY A 69 -5.99 0.63 -2.70
C GLY A 69 -6.31 -0.86 -2.89
N GLN A 70 -5.28 -1.71 -3.03
CA GLN A 70 -5.46 -3.16 -3.13
C GLN A 70 -6.07 -3.76 -1.86
N LYS A 71 -5.61 -3.38 -0.67
CA LYS A 71 -6.20 -3.86 0.60
C LYS A 71 -7.69 -3.55 0.69
N TYR A 72 -8.10 -2.37 0.24
CA TYR A 72 -9.51 -1.98 0.18
C TYR A 72 -10.34 -2.78 -0.83
N THR A 73 -9.71 -3.35 -1.88
CA THR A 73 -10.41 -4.22 -2.86
C THR A 73 -10.51 -5.69 -2.43
N GLU A 74 -9.82 -6.10 -1.37
CA GLU A 74 -9.75 -7.49 -0.98
C GLU A 74 -11.07 -7.96 -0.36
N ASP A 75 -11.78 -8.84 -1.07
CA ASP A 75 -13.15 -9.24 -0.76
C ASP A 75 -13.36 -9.80 0.66
N LYS A 76 -12.30 -10.36 1.25
CA LYS A 76 -12.30 -10.99 2.58
C LYS A 76 -11.72 -10.11 3.68
N SER A 77 -11.11 -8.98 3.35
CA SER A 77 -10.54 -8.09 4.35
C SER A 77 -11.65 -7.33 5.05
N ARG A 78 -11.54 -7.20 6.38
CA ARG A 78 -12.38 -6.30 7.18
C ARG A 78 -12.25 -4.83 6.74
N HIS A 79 -11.19 -4.49 6.01
CA HIS A 79 -10.94 -3.17 5.49
C HIS A 79 -11.62 -2.92 4.15
N LYS A 80 -12.33 -3.89 3.56
CA LYS A 80 -12.96 -3.75 2.25
C LYS A 80 -13.84 -2.51 2.15
N ASP A 81 -13.51 -1.64 1.19
CA ASP A 81 -14.28 -0.44 0.86
C ASP A 81 -13.93 -0.01 -0.57
N ASN A 82 -14.88 -0.20 -1.49
CA ASN A 82 -14.67 0.10 -2.91
C ASN A 82 -14.46 1.60 -3.16
N GLU A 83 -15.08 2.49 -2.37
CA GLU A 83 -14.92 3.93 -2.55
C GLU A 83 -13.51 4.36 -2.15
N GLN A 84 -13.01 3.84 -1.03
CA GLN A 84 -11.63 4.07 -0.60
C GLN A 84 -10.61 3.44 -1.56
N ALA A 85 -10.89 2.24 -2.07
CA ALA A 85 -10.07 1.61 -3.10
C ALA A 85 -9.92 2.53 -4.32
N ILE A 86 -11.04 2.99 -4.87
CA ILE A 86 -11.06 3.91 -6.03
C ILE A 86 -10.29 5.18 -5.73
N PHE A 87 -10.48 5.77 -4.54
CA PHE A 87 -9.79 7.00 -4.13
C PHE A 87 -8.26 6.84 -4.13
N TRP A 88 -7.74 5.78 -3.51
CA TRP A 88 -6.30 5.55 -3.39
C TRP A 88 -5.68 5.10 -4.72
N LEU A 89 -6.35 4.19 -5.45
CA LEU A 89 -5.89 3.74 -6.77
C LEU A 89 -5.86 4.90 -7.77
N LYS A 90 -6.85 5.79 -7.74
CA LYS A 90 -6.86 7.00 -8.59
C LYS A 90 -5.71 7.94 -8.26
N LYS A 91 -5.37 8.15 -6.98
CA LYS A 91 -4.21 8.96 -6.61
C LYS A 91 -2.91 8.36 -7.15
N ALA A 92 -2.68 7.05 -6.99
CA ALA A 92 -1.50 6.38 -7.52
C ALA A 92 -1.47 6.43 -9.08
N ALA A 93 -2.61 6.22 -9.74
CA ALA A 93 -2.73 6.32 -11.19
C ALA A 93 -2.39 7.73 -11.72
N LEU A 94 -2.82 8.79 -11.02
CA LEU A 94 -2.48 10.18 -11.36
C LEU A 94 -0.98 10.48 -11.23
N GLN A 95 -0.27 9.74 -10.38
CA GLN A 95 1.20 9.79 -10.26
C GLN A 95 1.93 8.96 -11.33
N GLY A 96 1.19 8.31 -12.25
CA GLY A 96 1.76 7.50 -13.33
C GLY A 96 1.93 6.01 -12.99
N HIS A 97 1.36 5.53 -11.87
CA HIS A 97 1.44 4.12 -11.51
C HIS A 97 0.55 3.25 -12.40
N THR A 98 1.17 2.52 -13.34
CA THR A 98 0.47 1.72 -14.36
C THR A 98 -0.39 0.62 -13.75
N PHE A 99 0.07 -0.07 -12.71
CA PHE A 99 -0.75 -1.09 -12.06
C PHE A 99 -1.94 -0.51 -11.30
N ALA A 100 -1.83 0.73 -10.80
CA ALA A 100 -2.95 1.38 -10.13
C ALA A 100 -4.03 1.77 -11.12
N SER A 101 -3.66 2.25 -12.32
CA SER A 101 -4.62 2.51 -13.40
C SER A 101 -5.38 1.24 -13.82
N ASN A 102 -4.68 0.12 -13.94
CA ASN A 102 -5.31 -1.16 -14.28
C ASN A 102 -6.23 -1.66 -13.17
N ALA A 103 -5.76 -1.63 -11.92
CA ALA A 103 -6.57 -2.00 -10.76
C ALA A 103 -7.80 -1.09 -10.62
N LEU A 104 -7.65 0.22 -10.84
CA LEU A 104 -8.76 1.17 -10.84
C LEU A 104 -9.83 0.80 -11.87
N GLY A 105 -9.42 0.44 -13.09
CA GLY A 105 -10.35 -0.04 -14.13
C GLY A 105 -11.14 -1.26 -13.66
N TRP A 106 -10.46 -2.26 -13.08
CA TRP A 106 -11.11 -3.46 -12.56
C TRP A 106 -12.03 -3.17 -11.37
N THR A 107 -11.65 -2.26 -10.48
CA THR A 107 -12.49 -1.87 -9.34
C THR A 107 -13.74 -1.12 -9.78
N LEU A 108 -13.64 -0.26 -10.79
CA LEU A 108 -14.79 0.45 -11.37
C LEU A 108 -15.74 -0.52 -12.07
N ASP A 109 -15.21 -1.42 -12.92
CA ASP A 109 -16.01 -2.42 -13.63
C ASP A 109 -16.71 -3.40 -12.68
N ARG A 110 -16.11 -3.71 -11.52
CA ARG A 110 -16.73 -4.56 -10.48
C ARG A 110 -17.68 -3.79 -9.56
N GLY A 111 -17.50 -2.47 -9.42
CA GLY A 111 -18.39 -1.59 -8.68
C GLY A 111 -19.69 -1.28 -9.43
N GLU A 112 -19.63 -1.31 -10.78
CA GLU A 112 -20.79 -1.31 -11.66
C GLU A 112 -21.27 -2.74 -11.90
N ALA A 113 -22.11 -3.28 -11.01
CA ALA A 113 -23.14 -4.19 -11.50
C ALA A 113 -24.06 -3.35 -12.40
N PRO A 114 -24.27 -3.70 -13.69
CA PRO A 114 -25.31 -3.07 -14.47
C PRO A 114 -26.62 -3.37 -13.76
N GLN A 115 -27.28 -2.32 -13.25
CA GLN A 115 -28.70 -2.40 -12.97
C GLN A 115 -29.41 -2.49 -14.33
N LEU A 116 -29.61 -3.71 -14.81
CA LEU A 116 -30.52 -4.04 -15.90
C LEU A 116 -31.55 -5.04 -15.38
#